data_AF-A0A529XKX2-F1
#
_entry.id   AF-A0A529XKX2-F1
#
_cell.length_a   1.000
_cell.length_b   1.000
_cell.length_c   1.000
_cell.angle_alpha   90.00
_cell.angle_beta   90.00
_cell.angle_gamma   90.00
#
_symmetry.space_group_name_H-M   'P 1'
#
loop_
_entity.id
_entity.type
_entity.pdbx_description
1 polymer ?
#
loop_
_entity_poly.entity_id
_entity_poly.type
_entity_poly.pdbx_seq_one_letter_code
_entity_poly.pdbx_strand_id
1 'polypeptide(L)'
;MYTPPAFRDDDRESLTATIRAARLATLVTATAEGPLATPLPLFLDDSEGEHGVIYGHVAKANPQWRVPPLGDGLAIFMGPDAYVTPAWYQTKQETGKVVPTWNYVAVHAYG
;
A
#
# COMPACT_ATOMS: atom_id res chain seq x y z
N MET A 1 1.08 -6.92 -7.04
CA MET A 1 1.46 -7.66 -5.81
C MET A 1 0.95 -9.10 -5.94
N TYR A 2 1.66 -10.10 -5.43
CA TYR A 2 1.10 -11.45 -5.32
C TYR A 2 0.19 -11.51 -4.09
N THR A 3 -1.12 -11.68 -4.32
CA THR A 3 -2.13 -11.71 -3.26
C THR A 3 -2.90 -13.03 -3.36
N PRO A 4 -2.57 -14.03 -2.52
CA PRO A 4 -3.31 -15.29 -2.47
C PRO A 4 -4.81 -15.03 -2.23
N PRO A 5 -5.71 -15.85 -2.78
CA PRO A 5 -7.15 -15.62 -2.66
C PRO A 5 -7.65 -15.44 -1.22
N ALA A 6 -7.09 -16.17 -0.26
CA ALA A 6 -7.46 -16.09 1.16
C ALA A 6 -7.11 -14.75 1.84
N PHE A 7 -6.24 -13.94 1.22
CA PHE A 7 -5.79 -12.65 1.74
C PHE A 7 -6.17 -11.49 0.82
N ARG A 8 -7.00 -11.75 -0.19
CA ARG A 8 -7.48 -10.70 -1.08
C ARG A 8 -8.72 -10.06 -0.48
N ASP A 9 -8.70 -8.74 -0.42
CA ASP A 9 -9.86 -7.93 -0.11
C ASP A 9 -10.30 -7.22 -1.40
N ASP A 10 -11.48 -7.56 -1.90
CA ASP A 10 -12.09 -6.98 -3.09
C ASP A 10 -13.26 -6.04 -2.72
N ASP A 11 -13.52 -5.81 -1.42
CA ASP A 11 -14.59 -4.93 -0.97
C ASP A 11 -14.17 -3.45 -1.09
N ARG A 12 -14.88 -2.71 -1.96
CA ARG A 12 -14.60 -1.30 -2.22
C ARG A 12 -14.69 -0.46 -0.94
N GLU A 13 -15.64 -0.73 -0.05
CA GLU A 13 -15.77 0.03 1.19
C GLU A 13 -14.55 -0.18 2.10
N SER A 14 -14.14 -1.44 2.31
CA SER A 14 -12.91 -1.77 3.05
C SER A 14 -11.65 -1.14 2.44
N LEU A 15 -11.50 -1.19 1.11
CA LEU A 15 -10.36 -0.60 0.40
C LEU A 15 -10.30 0.93 0.59
N THR A 16 -11.42 1.61 0.37
CA THR A 16 -11.48 3.08 0.55
C THR A 16 -11.30 3.50 2.00
N ALA A 17 -11.83 2.74 2.97
CA ALA A 17 -11.62 2.98 4.38
C ALA A 17 -10.13 2.87 4.74
N THR A 18 -9.43 1.87 4.21
CA THR A 18 -7.98 1.72 4.41
C THR A 18 -7.19 2.90 3.81
N ILE A 19 -7.54 3.32 2.59
CA ILE A 19 -6.93 4.50 1.95
C ILE A 19 -7.14 5.75 2.81
N ARG A 20 -8.35 6.00 3.31
CA ARG A 20 -8.67 7.18 4.12
C ARG A 20 -8.01 7.15 5.51
N ALA A 21 -7.81 5.96 6.08
CA ALA A 21 -7.13 5.79 7.35
C ALA A 21 -5.60 5.94 7.25
N ALA A 22 -5.03 5.73 6.06
CA ALA A 22 -3.60 5.89 5.82
C ALA A 22 -3.21 7.36 5.94
N ARG A 23 -2.47 7.70 7.00
CA ARG A 23 -2.03 9.08 7.28
C ARG A 23 -0.96 9.57 6.32
N LEU A 24 -0.11 8.65 5.85
CA LEU A 24 1.00 8.90 4.95
C LEU A 24 1.10 7.72 3.98
N ALA A 25 0.94 7.98 2.70
CA ALA A 25 1.09 7.00 1.64
C ALA A 25 2.46 7.13 0.98
N THR A 26 2.86 6.13 0.19
CA THR A 26 4.07 6.20 -0.64
C THR A 26 3.67 6.26 -2.11
N LEU A 27 3.99 7.35 -2.79
CA LEU A 27 3.88 7.43 -4.25
C LEU A 27 5.17 6.97 -4.90
N VAL A 28 5.07 5.96 -5.74
CA VAL A 28 6.17 5.36 -6.50
C VAL A 28 5.94 5.60 -7.99
N THR A 29 6.97 6.07 -8.68
CA THR A 29 6.99 6.19 -10.14
C THR A 29 8.26 5.56 -10.67
N ALA A 30 8.16 4.59 -11.57
CA ALA A 30 9.31 4.08 -12.30
C ALA A 30 9.79 5.13 -13.32
N THR A 31 11.08 5.31 -13.49
CA THR A 31 11.64 6.26 -14.48
C THR A 31 12.84 5.63 -15.19
N ALA A 32 13.32 6.27 -16.27
CA ALA A 32 14.52 5.82 -16.97
C ALA A 32 15.80 5.85 -16.10
N GLU A 33 15.80 6.68 -15.04
CA GLU A 33 16.93 6.84 -14.12
C GLU A 33 16.80 5.96 -12.86
N GLY A 34 15.68 5.23 -12.74
CA GLY A 34 15.34 4.40 -11.57
C GLY A 34 14.02 4.81 -10.91
N PRO A 35 13.54 4.05 -9.91
CA PRO A 35 12.30 4.39 -9.22
C PRO A 35 12.49 5.61 -8.31
N LEU A 36 11.50 6.50 -8.32
CA LEU A 36 11.34 7.57 -7.33
C LEU A 36 10.22 7.18 -6.37
N ALA A 37 10.43 7.41 -5.09
CA ALA A 37 9.46 7.16 -4.04
C ALA A 37 9.39 8.35 -3.08
N THR A 38 8.21 8.93 -2.92
CA THR A 38 7.96 10.00 -1.95
C THR A 38 6.88 9.56 -0.98
N PRO A 39 7.15 9.56 0.34
CA PRO A 39 6.12 9.51 1.36
C PRO A 39 5.37 10.84 1.42
N LEU A 40 4.07 10.85 1.18
CA LEU A 40 3.24 12.06 1.24
C LEU A 40 1.79 11.76 1.63
N PRO A 41 1.06 12.76 2.16
CA PRO A 41 -0.39 12.67 2.28
C PRO A 41 -1.02 12.58 0.89
N LEU A 42 -1.90 11.60 0.71
CA LEU A 42 -2.71 11.42 -0.49
C LEU A 42 -4.19 11.39 -0.09
N PHE A 43 -5.04 12.01 -0.89
CA PHE A 43 -6.47 12.13 -0.66
C PHE A 43 -7.23 11.40 -1.77
N LEU A 44 -8.16 10.53 -1.40
CA LEU A 44 -9.07 9.88 -2.34
C LEU A 44 -10.38 10.67 -2.46
N ASP A 45 -10.68 11.09 -3.68
CA ASP A 45 -12.02 11.47 -4.10
C ASP A 45 -12.67 10.27 -4.82
N ASP A 46 -13.59 9.59 -4.15
CA ASP A 46 -14.27 8.41 -4.69
C ASP A 46 -15.51 8.74 -5.54
N SER A 47 -15.81 10.03 -5.73
CA SER A 47 -16.88 10.51 -6.61
C SER A 47 -16.42 10.71 -8.06
N GLU A 48 -15.11 10.73 -8.30
CA GLU A 48 -14.52 10.92 -9.63
C GLU A 48 -13.97 9.62 -10.23
N GLY A 49 -14.27 9.36 -11.51
CA GLY A 49 -13.79 8.15 -12.21
C GLY A 49 -14.43 6.85 -11.71
N GLU A 50 -14.06 5.73 -12.32
CA GLU A 50 -14.64 4.42 -11.98
C GLU A 50 -14.21 3.95 -10.57
N HIS A 51 -12.94 4.20 -10.22
CA HIS A 51 -12.31 3.73 -8.98
C HIS A 51 -11.94 4.86 -8.00
N GLY A 52 -12.30 6.11 -8.30
CA GLY A 52 -11.83 7.27 -7.55
C GLY A 52 -10.59 7.91 -8.19
N VAL A 53 -10.30 9.15 -7.77
CA VAL A 53 -9.09 9.90 -8.12
C VAL A 53 -8.27 10.17 -6.85
N ILE A 54 -6.96 9.95 -6.94
CA ILE A 54 -6.03 10.21 -5.84
C ILE A 54 -5.32 11.55 -6.08
N TYR A 55 -5.53 12.49 -5.17
CA TYR A 55 -4.87 13.79 -5.16
C TYR A 55 -3.72 13.82 -4.17
N GLY A 56 -2.66 14.54 -4.54
CA GLY A 56 -1.52 14.80 -3.69
C GLY A 56 -0.80 16.06 -4.15
N HIS A 57 0.20 16.47 -3.39
CA HIS A 57 1.12 17.52 -3.82
C HIS A 57 2.53 17.19 -3.35
N VAL A 58 3.51 17.59 -4.15
CA VAL A 58 4.92 17.54 -3.77
C VAL A 58 5.50 18.95 -3.78
N ALA A 59 6.54 19.16 -2.99
CA ALA A 59 7.30 20.40 -3.06
C ALA A 59 7.86 20.59 -4.48
N LYS A 60 7.91 21.84 -4.97
CA LYS A 60 8.46 22.15 -6.30
C LYS A 60 9.89 21.65 -6.50
N ALA A 61 10.67 21.58 -5.41
CA ALA A 61 12.04 21.06 -5.42
C ALA A 61 12.13 19.53 -5.50
N ASN A 62 11.05 18.79 -5.24
CA ASN A 62 11.03 17.35 -5.42
C ASN A 62 11.06 17.03 -6.92
N PRO A 63 12.08 16.31 -7.44
CA PRO A 63 12.19 16.04 -8.87
C PRO A 63 11.06 15.12 -9.39
N GLN A 64 10.37 14.37 -8.54
CA GLN A 64 9.39 13.36 -8.95
C GLN A 64 8.25 13.91 -9.81
N TRP A 65 7.83 15.17 -9.66
CA TRP A 65 6.79 15.75 -10.53
C TRP A 65 7.31 16.12 -11.93
N ARG A 66 8.63 16.25 -12.11
CA ARG A 66 9.26 16.66 -13.38
C ARG A 66 9.73 15.48 -14.21
N VAL A 67 10.12 14.40 -13.54
CA VAL A 67 10.66 13.22 -14.22
C VAL A 67 9.49 12.41 -14.78
N PRO A 68 9.41 12.19 -16.10
CA PRO A 68 8.33 11.41 -16.69
C PRO A 68 8.32 9.97 -16.16
N PRO A 69 7.17 9.44 -15.71
CA PRO A 69 7.07 8.05 -15.33
C PRO A 69 7.10 7.13 -16.56
N LEU A 70 7.62 5.91 -16.36
CA LEU A 70 7.49 4.80 -17.29
C LEU A 70 6.24 4.00 -16.93
N GLY A 71 5.15 4.29 -17.65
CA GLY A 71 3.82 3.72 -17.35
C GLY A 71 3.17 4.39 -16.16
N ASP A 72 2.27 3.65 -15.51
CA ASP A 72 1.45 4.13 -14.40
C ASP A 72 2.28 4.39 -13.13
N GLY A 73 1.81 5.33 -12.31
CA GLY A 73 2.23 5.48 -10.93
C GLY A 73 1.65 4.40 -10.03
N LEU A 74 2.25 4.24 -8.85
CA LEU A 74 1.78 3.35 -7.79
C LEU A 74 1.67 4.13 -6.48
N ALA A 75 0.48 4.25 -5.93
CA ALA A 75 0.25 4.73 -4.57
C ALA A 75 0.06 3.55 -3.62
N ILE A 76 0.88 3.49 -2.57
CA ILE A 76 0.84 2.44 -1.53
C ILE A 76 0.29 3.03 -0.24
N PHE A 77 -0.83 2.49 0.22
CA PHE A 77 -1.49 2.84 1.47
C PHE A 77 -1.35 1.68 2.45
N MET A 78 -0.62 1.90 3.55
CA MET A 78 -0.44 0.90 4.60
C MET A 78 -1.54 1.07 5.66
N GLY A 79 -2.22 -0.03 5.98
CA GLY A 79 -3.10 -0.14 7.12
C GLY A 79 -2.36 -0.66 8.37
N PRO A 80 -3.10 -1.19 9.36
CA PRO A 80 -2.50 -1.81 10.53
C PRO A 80 -1.59 -2.98 10.17
N ASP A 81 -0.50 -3.12 10.90
CA ASP A 81 0.39 -4.26 10.82
C ASP A 81 0.86 -4.69 12.22
N ALA A 82 1.26 -5.96 12.35
CA ALA A 82 1.84 -6.49 13.57
C ALA A 82 2.66 -7.75 13.30
N TYR A 83 3.75 -7.88 14.07
CA TYR A 83 4.48 -9.14 14.18
C TYR A 83 3.61 -10.19 14.88
N VAL A 84 3.55 -11.39 14.30
CA VAL A 84 2.86 -12.54 14.88
C VAL A 84 3.91 -13.56 15.32
N THR A 85 4.10 -13.66 16.63
CA THR A 85 5.06 -14.61 17.20
C THR A 85 4.50 -16.03 17.14
N PRO A 86 5.32 -17.03 16.75
CA PRO A 86 4.89 -18.42 16.78
C PRO A 86 4.68 -18.92 18.21
N ALA A 87 5.21 -18.23 19.23
CA ALA A 87 5.06 -18.59 20.63
C ALA A 87 3.61 -18.52 21.14
N TRP A 88 2.72 -17.80 20.46
CA TRP A 88 1.29 -17.76 20.81
C TRP A 88 0.54 -19.06 20.48
N TYR A 89 1.10 -19.91 19.62
CA TYR A 89 0.45 -21.15 19.19
C TYR A 89 0.95 -22.33 20.04
N GLN A 90 0.03 -23.04 20.69
CA GLN A 90 0.37 -24.26 21.44
C GLN A 90 1.11 -25.28 20.58
N THR A 91 0.69 -25.42 19.31
CA THR A 91 1.32 -26.32 18.33
C THR A 91 2.79 -26.01 18.06
N LYS A 92 3.26 -24.79 18.34
CA LYS A 92 4.69 -24.45 18.28
C LYS A 92 5.48 -25.22 19.34
N GLN A 93 4.95 -25.35 20.55
CA GLN A 93 5.57 -26.12 21.63
C GLN A 93 5.52 -27.62 21.33
N GLU A 94 4.41 -28.09 20.75
CA GLU A 94 4.20 -29.52 20.45
C GLU A 94 5.03 -30.03 19.28
N THR A 95 5.13 -29.25 18.19
CA THR A 95 5.69 -29.73 16.92
C THR A 95 6.94 -28.98 16.47
N GLY A 96 7.17 -27.77 16.97
CA GLY A 96 8.19 -26.86 16.47
C GLY A 96 7.88 -26.23 15.09
N LYS A 97 6.81 -26.66 14.40
CA LYS A 97 6.55 -26.37 12.97
C LYS A 97 5.69 -25.12 12.69
N VAL A 98 5.67 -24.15 13.60
CA VAL A 98 5.05 -22.83 13.36
C VAL A 98 6.16 -21.81 13.19
N VAL A 99 6.11 -21.01 12.12
CA VAL A 99 7.11 -19.98 11.79
C VAL A 99 6.58 -18.59 12.15
N PRO A 100 7.46 -17.62 12.46
CA PRO A 100 7.05 -16.24 12.63
C PRO A 100 6.51 -15.65 11.32
N THR A 101 5.61 -14.68 11.44
CA THR A 101 5.08 -13.92 10.29
C THR A 101 4.74 -12.48 10.69
N TRP A 102 4.37 -11.66 9.70
CA TRP A 102 3.83 -10.32 9.89
C TRP A 102 2.44 -10.27 9.27
N ASN A 103 1.44 -9.85 10.05
CA ASN A 103 0.13 -9.51 9.52
C ASN A 103 0.15 -8.04 9.11
N TYR A 104 -0.43 -7.71 7.97
CA TYR A 104 -0.57 -6.34 7.51
C TYR A 104 -1.78 -6.18 6.60
N VAL A 105 -2.25 -4.95 6.47
CA VAL A 105 -3.19 -4.53 5.44
C VAL A 105 -2.46 -3.54 4.52
N ALA A 106 -2.63 -3.69 3.21
CA ALA A 106 -2.10 -2.75 2.24
C ALA A 106 -3.04 -2.62 1.05
N VAL A 107 -3.20 -1.38 0.56
CA VAL A 107 -3.90 -1.09 -0.70
C VAL A 107 -2.90 -0.48 -1.68
N HIS A 108 -2.84 -1.05 -2.88
CA HIS A 108 -2.06 -0.53 -3.99
C HIS A 108 -3.00 0.03 -5.05
N ALA A 109 -2.90 1.32 -5.33
CA ALA A 109 -3.62 1.97 -6.42
C ALA A 109 -2.67 2.30 -7.57
N TYR A 110 -3.07 1.99 -8.79
CA TYR A 110 -2.31 2.20 -10.01
C TYR A 110 -3.04 3.19 -10.91
N GLY A 111 -2.30 4.10 -11.56
CA GLY A 111 -2.85 5.06 -12.54
C GLY A 111 -1.94 6.25 -12.81
#